data_AF-A0A562UCC8-F1
#
_entry.id   AF-A0A562UCC8-F1
#
_cell.length_a   1.000
_cell.length_b   1.000
_cell.length_c   1.000
_cell.angle_alpha   90.00
_cell.angle_beta   90.00
_cell.angle_gamma   90.00
#
_symmetry.space_group_name_H-M   'P 1'
#
loop_
_entity.id
_entity.type
_entity.pdbx_description
1 polymer ?
#
loop_
_entity_poly.entity_id
_entity_poly.type
_entity_poly.pdbx_seq_one_letter_code
_entity_poly.pdbx_strand_id
1 'polypeptide(L)'
;MKQQVIEDVNIMPQLDRAGGLDMHKNKIIGFISCKDGSNQEFREFGTYTCELQGYHRTQLQMLLADYDHVQKQVDFLDKSIADIIREHYAQASECFDSISGIGVKSAEIIISEAGKDMSRFPSADHFTAWCGIAPGNNESAGKRKNTSIKKGNSYLRVAIVGAAWAAVRMKDSYWHALFDKLRKRMKAQKAIVAVTRRLLKVVHNTLETLTIYKEKGIAHFVELQAKAGLYYNSKLSWPQTNTD
;
A
#
# COMPACT_ATOMS: atom_id res chain seq x y z
N MET A 1 -0.66 49.26 -26.35
CA MET A 1 -0.65 47.78 -26.37
C MET A 1 0.78 47.29 -26.25
N LYS A 2 1.17 46.78 -25.08
CA LYS A 2 2.32 45.88 -24.92
C LYS A 2 1.81 44.68 -24.14
N GLN A 3 1.67 43.54 -24.81
CA GLN A 3 1.41 42.25 -24.18
C GLN A 3 2.66 41.88 -23.38
N GLN A 4 2.50 41.71 -22.07
CA GLN A 4 3.49 41.09 -21.22
C GLN A 4 3.28 39.58 -21.32
N VAL A 5 4.32 38.90 -21.80
CA VAL A 5 4.42 37.45 -21.92
C VAL A 5 4.39 36.86 -20.50
N ILE A 6 3.44 35.98 -20.24
CA ILE A 6 3.40 35.16 -19.02
C ILE A 6 4.46 34.08 -19.22
N GLU A 7 5.62 34.22 -18.60
CA GLU A 7 6.57 33.13 -18.47
C GLU A 7 6.01 32.13 -17.46
N ASP A 8 5.89 30.87 -17.89
CA ASP A 8 5.46 29.74 -17.08
C ASP A 8 6.38 29.58 -15.86
N VAL A 9 5.85 29.89 -14.67
CA VAL A 9 6.56 29.67 -13.41
C VAL A 9 6.61 28.17 -13.14
N ASN A 10 7.82 27.65 -13.27
CA ASN A 10 8.22 26.28 -13.03
C ASN A 10 7.97 25.88 -11.56
N ILE A 11 6.86 25.19 -11.30
CA ILE A 11 6.55 24.62 -9.97
C ILE A 11 7.40 23.36 -9.79
N MET A 12 8.60 23.52 -9.22
CA MET A 12 9.48 22.40 -8.90
C MET A 12 9.18 21.78 -7.51
N PRO A 13 9.44 20.48 -7.37
CA PRO A 13 8.89 19.59 -6.34
C PRO A 13 9.87 19.42 -5.19
N GLN A 14 9.55 19.77 -3.94
CA GLN A 14 10.12 19.19 -2.69
C GLN A 14 9.34 19.68 -1.44
N LEU A 15 8.04 19.42 -1.36
CA LEU A 15 7.25 19.64 -0.14
C LEU A 15 6.97 18.28 0.50
N ASP A 16 7.74 17.90 1.52
CA ASP A 16 7.68 16.53 2.10
C ASP A 16 6.88 16.46 3.42
N ARG A 17 6.62 17.58 4.12
CA ARG A 17 5.66 17.68 5.25
C ARG A 17 5.10 19.10 5.39
N ALA A 18 3.78 19.26 5.28
CA ALA A 18 3.11 20.55 5.48
C ALA A 18 2.96 20.86 6.99
N GLY A 19 3.29 22.10 7.37
CA GLY A 19 3.47 22.56 8.74
C GLY A 19 2.19 22.92 9.52
N GLY A 20 2.38 23.25 10.79
CA GLY A 20 1.35 23.73 11.71
C GLY A 20 0.96 25.19 11.45
N LEU A 21 -0.26 25.54 11.87
CA LEU A 21 -0.88 26.86 11.78
C LEU A 21 -0.75 27.58 13.14
N ASP A 22 0.00 28.68 13.19
CA ASP A 22 -0.04 29.60 14.34
C ASP A 22 -1.02 30.76 14.05
N MET A 23 -2.05 30.88 14.89
CA MET A 23 -3.14 31.85 14.76
C MET A 23 -2.90 33.16 15.53
N HIS A 24 -1.76 33.34 16.22
CA HIS A 24 -1.68 34.31 17.32
C HIS A 24 -1.58 35.81 16.97
N LYS A 25 -1.59 36.24 15.69
CA LYS A 25 -1.41 37.68 15.31
C LYS A 25 -2.20 38.17 14.08
N ASN A 26 -3.34 37.55 13.79
CA ASN A 26 -4.04 37.64 12.49
C ASN A 26 -3.16 37.70 11.24
N LYS A 27 -2.19 36.81 11.22
CA LYS A 27 -1.50 36.32 10.04
C LYS A 27 -1.48 34.79 10.12
N ILE A 28 -1.75 34.13 9.01
CA ILE A 28 -1.43 32.71 8.85
C ILE A 28 0.07 32.64 8.53
N ILE A 29 0.86 32.05 9.42
CA ILE A 29 2.29 31.81 9.17
C ILE A 29 2.43 30.31 8.95
N GLY A 30 2.80 29.91 7.73
CA GLY A 30 3.18 28.54 7.43
C GLY A 30 4.66 28.36 7.76
N PHE A 31 4.98 27.37 8.58
CA PHE A 31 6.37 26.99 8.86
C PHE A 31 6.77 25.80 8.01
N ILE A 32 7.98 25.81 7.46
CA ILE A 32 8.59 24.63 6.85
C ILE A 32 9.69 24.15 7.81
N SER A 33 9.57 22.92 8.28
CA SER A 33 10.63 22.25 9.03
C SER A 33 11.70 21.82 8.04
N CYS A 34 12.92 22.36 8.17
CA CYS A 34 14.06 21.84 7.44
C CYS A 34 14.50 20.50 8.05
N LYS A 35 15.23 19.65 7.30
CA LYS A 35 15.73 18.35 7.80
C LYS A 35 16.70 18.49 8.98
N ASP A 36 17.22 19.69 9.18
CA ASP A 36 18.22 20.04 10.19
C ASP A 36 17.59 20.43 11.54
N GLY A 37 16.25 20.35 11.66
CA GLY A 37 15.51 20.67 12.88
C GLY A 37 15.29 22.17 13.13
N SER A 38 15.87 23.04 12.30
CA SER A 38 15.60 24.47 12.31
C SER A 38 14.30 24.79 11.57
N ASN A 39 13.39 25.51 12.23
CA ASN A 39 12.22 26.10 11.59
C ASN A 39 12.62 27.40 10.90
N GLN A 40 12.48 27.47 9.57
CA GLN A 40 12.63 28.72 8.83
C GLN A 40 11.25 29.34 8.57
N GLU A 41 11.08 30.59 9.01
CA GLU A 41 9.93 31.41 8.64
C GLU A 41 10.08 31.89 7.20
N PHE A 42 9.14 31.52 6.32
CA PHE A 42 9.08 32.07 4.96
C PHE A 42 8.04 33.20 4.90
N ARG A 43 8.45 34.39 4.42
CA ARG A 43 7.57 35.57 4.23
C ARG A 43 7.23 35.89 2.77
N GLU A 44 7.77 35.14 1.79
CA GLU A 44 7.87 35.62 0.39
C GLU A 44 7.03 34.91 -0.69
N PHE A 45 5.94 34.23 -0.31
CA PHE A 45 4.86 33.98 -1.28
C PHE A 45 3.67 34.80 -0.84
N GLY A 46 3.23 35.70 -1.74
CA GLY A 46 2.14 36.64 -1.52
C GLY A 46 1.12 36.09 -0.56
N THR A 47 1.21 36.53 0.69
CA THR A 47 0.23 36.19 1.70
C THR A 47 -1.10 36.59 1.09
N TYR A 48 -1.98 35.62 0.87
CA TYR A 48 -3.40 35.90 0.77
C TYR A 48 -3.80 36.45 2.15
N THR A 49 -3.42 37.70 2.45
CA THR A 49 -3.92 38.47 3.57
C THR A 49 -5.34 38.86 3.21
N CYS A 50 -6.21 37.87 3.14
CA CYS A 50 -7.59 38.09 3.45
C CYS A 50 -7.58 38.47 4.93
N GLU A 51 -7.94 39.70 5.27
CA GLU A 51 -8.17 40.05 6.67
C GLU A 51 -9.26 39.11 7.19
N LEU A 52 -8.86 38.09 7.94
CA LEU A 52 -9.79 37.14 8.54
C LEU A 52 -10.64 37.90 9.54
N GLN A 53 -11.86 38.22 9.13
CA GLN A 53 -12.90 38.78 9.99
C GLN A 53 -13.15 37.87 11.20
N GLY A 54 -13.67 38.44 12.29
CA GLY A 54 -13.81 37.73 13.58
C GLY A 54 -14.53 36.39 13.47
N TYR A 55 -15.60 36.31 12.67
CA TYR A 55 -16.34 35.06 12.50
C TYR A 55 -15.55 33.96 11.77
N HIS A 56 -14.68 34.32 10.81
CA HIS A 56 -13.80 33.34 10.15
C HIS A 56 -12.84 32.71 11.16
N ARG A 57 -12.33 33.50 12.12
CA ARG A 57 -11.41 32.99 13.15
C ARG A 57 -12.13 32.03 14.09
N THR A 58 -13.35 32.38 14.51
CA THR A 58 -14.18 31.49 15.34
C THR A 58 -14.45 30.17 14.62
N GLN A 59 -14.83 30.21 13.33
CA GLN A 59 -15.04 29.01 12.53
C GLN A 59 -13.77 28.16 12.41
N LEU A 60 -12.62 28.77 12.12
CA LEU A 60 -11.34 28.06 12.04
C LEU A 60 -10.91 27.46 13.38
N GLN A 61 -11.14 28.16 14.49
CA GLN A 61 -10.85 27.63 15.83
C GLN A 61 -11.70 26.39 16.15
N MET A 62 -12.97 26.40 15.77
CA MET A 62 -13.85 25.23 15.93
C MET A 62 -13.36 24.05 15.09
N LEU A 63 -13.03 24.28 13.81
CA LEU A 63 -12.51 23.23 12.92
C LEU A 63 -11.16 22.67 13.41
N LEU A 64 -10.30 23.52 13.97
CA LEU A 64 -9.02 23.09 14.53
C LEU A 64 -9.25 22.23 15.79
N ALA A 65 -10.19 22.62 16.65
CA ALA A 65 -10.56 21.84 17.83
C ALA A 65 -11.14 20.47 17.45
N ASP A 66 -11.97 20.42 16.40
CA ASP A 66 -12.50 19.16 15.86
C ASP A 66 -11.39 18.29 15.28
N TYR A 67 -10.46 18.88 14.52
CA TYR A 67 -9.29 18.18 13.99
C TYR A 67 -8.44 17.57 15.12
N ASP A 68 -8.10 18.35 16.14
CA ASP A 68 -7.32 17.91 17.29
C ASP A 68 -8.05 16.80 18.07
N HIS A 69 -9.37 16.89 18.19
CA HIS A 69 -10.19 15.87 18.83
C HIS A 69 -10.12 14.55 18.07
N VAL A 70 -10.34 14.58 16.76
CA VAL A 70 -10.28 13.38 15.91
C VAL A 70 -8.86 12.80 15.89
N GLN A 71 -7.82 13.64 15.84
CA GLN A 71 -6.44 13.18 15.88
C GLN A 71 -6.12 12.44 17.19
N LYS A 72 -6.58 12.96 18.34
CA LYS A 72 -6.43 12.26 19.63
C LYS A 72 -7.15 10.91 19.65
N GLN A 73 -8.31 10.81 19.03
CA GLN A 73 -9.04 9.54 18.91
C GLN A 73 -8.29 8.54 18.02
N VAL A 74 -7.73 9.00 16.90
CA VAL A 74 -6.90 8.17 16.01
C VAL A 74 -5.67 7.66 16.76
N ASP A 75 -4.94 8.52 17.45
CA ASP A 75 -3.74 8.14 18.20
C ASP A 75 -4.05 7.13 19.33
N PHE A 76 -5.21 7.29 19.98
CA PHE A 76 -5.69 6.34 20.99
C PHE A 76 -6.00 4.97 20.40
N LEU A 77 -6.70 4.94 19.25
CA LEU A 77 -7.04 3.70 18.56
C LEU A 77 -5.80 3.00 18.00
N ASP A 78 -4.85 3.74 17.44
CA ASP A 78 -3.59 3.17 16.93
C ASP A 78 -2.79 2.48 18.05
N LYS A 79 -2.72 3.08 19.24
CA LYS A 79 -2.12 2.43 20.42
C LYS A 79 -2.88 1.18 20.83
N SER A 80 -4.21 1.27 20.90
CA SER A 80 -5.07 0.13 21.28
C SER A 80 -4.90 -1.05 20.31
N ILE A 81 -4.83 -0.79 19.01
CA ILE A 81 -4.59 -1.80 17.97
C ILE A 81 -3.21 -2.44 18.14
N ALA A 82 -2.18 -1.63 18.33
CA ALA A 82 -0.82 -2.12 18.54
C ALA A 82 -0.70 -3.00 19.80
N ASP A 83 -1.40 -2.63 20.88
CA ASP A 83 -1.42 -3.40 22.12
C ASP A 83 -2.14 -4.75 21.94
N ILE A 84 -3.32 -4.76 21.31
CA ILE A 84 -4.08 -5.99 20.97
C ILE A 84 -3.24 -6.93 20.10
N ILE A 85 -2.52 -6.39 19.10
CA ILE A 85 -1.67 -7.19 18.21
C ILE A 85 -0.48 -7.76 18.98
N ARG A 86 0.15 -6.97 19.85
CA ARG A 86 1.25 -7.44 20.69
C ARG A 86 0.80 -8.55 21.65
N GLU A 87 -0.40 -8.44 22.21
CA GLU A 87 -0.91 -9.40 23.19
C GLU A 87 -1.38 -10.72 22.54
N HIS A 88 -2.11 -10.64 21.43
CA HIS A 88 -2.79 -11.81 20.86
C HIS A 88 -2.17 -12.33 19.55
N TYR A 89 -1.34 -11.53 18.88
CA TYR A 89 -0.85 -11.79 17.52
C TYR A 89 0.66 -11.56 17.34
N ALA A 90 1.45 -11.53 18.43
CA ALA A 90 2.89 -11.27 18.37
C ALA A 90 3.62 -12.14 17.34
N GLN A 91 3.41 -13.46 17.35
CA GLN A 91 4.04 -14.39 16.42
C GLN A 91 3.67 -14.11 14.95
N ALA A 92 2.41 -13.78 14.68
CA ALA A 92 1.98 -13.42 13.32
C ALA A 92 2.61 -12.10 12.86
N SER A 93 2.74 -11.14 13.79
CA SER A 93 3.40 -9.86 13.51
C SER A 93 4.89 -10.03 13.19
N GLU A 94 5.61 -10.87 13.95
CA GLU A 94 7.02 -11.19 13.67
C GLU A 94 7.18 -11.87 12.31
N CYS A 95 6.29 -12.81 11.98
CA CYS A 95 6.32 -13.47 10.68
C CYS A 95 6.04 -12.48 9.54
N PHE A 96 5.16 -11.49 9.74
CA PHE A 96 4.89 -10.47 8.73
C PHE A 96 6.04 -9.49 8.52
N ASP A 97 6.81 -9.17 9.54
CA ASP A 97 8.01 -8.33 9.42
C ASP A 97 9.07 -8.96 8.50
N SER A 98 9.10 -10.30 8.43
CA SER A 98 9.98 -11.02 7.50
C SER A 98 9.55 -10.96 6.03
N ILE A 99 8.31 -10.55 5.74
CA ILE A 99 7.79 -10.45 4.37
C ILE A 99 8.16 -9.10 3.77
N SER A 100 9.05 -9.12 2.78
CA SER A 100 9.47 -7.95 2.02
C SER A 100 8.27 -7.11 1.54
N GLY A 101 8.19 -5.87 2.01
CA GLY A 101 7.16 -4.90 1.64
C GLY A 101 5.97 -4.79 2.60
N ILE A 102 5.79 -5.72 3.55
CA ILE A 102 4.78 -5.59 4.60
C ILE A 102 5.41 -4.83 5.77
N GLY A 103 4.95 -3.60 6.02
CA GLY A 103 5.32 -2.84 7.21
C GLY A 103 4.29 -3.02 8.33
N VAL A 104 4.62 -2.51 9.53
CA VAL A 104 3.79 -2.62 10.75
C VAL A 104 2.32 -2.28 10.47
N LYS A 105 2.02 -1.09 9.92
CA LYS A 105 0.63 -0.69 9.65
C LYS A 105 -0.10 -1.60 8.66
N SER A 106 0.60 -2.10 7.65
CA SER A 106 0.03 -3.06 6.70
C SER A 106 -0.24 -4.41 7.36
N ALA A 107 0.66 -4.87 8.23
CA ALA A 107 0.47 -6.06 9.05
C ALA A 107 -0.76 -5.90 9.97
N GLU A 108 -0.91 -4.75 10.65
CA GLU A 108 -2.08 -4.47 11.51
C GLU A 108 -3.39 -4.59 10.73
N ILE A 109 -3.48 -3.96 9.55
CA ILE A 109 -4.68 -4.02 8.70
C ILE A 109 -4.92 -5.45 8.21
N ILE A 110 -3.87 -6.19 7.84
CA ILE A 110 -4.02 -7.57 7.39
C ILE A 110 -4.56 -8.45 8.52
N ILE A 111 -4.02 -8.32 9.73
CA ILE A 111 -4.44 -9.09 10.91
C ILE A 111 -5.87 -8.73 11.29
N SER A 112 -6.21 -7.43 11.32
CA SER A 112 -7.55 -6.97 11.73
C SER A 112 -8.63 -7.42 10.74
N GLU A 113 -8.34 -7.43 9.44
CA GLU A 113 -9.31 -7.79 8.41
C GLU A 113 -9.40 -9.31 8.18
N ALA A 114 -8.26 -10.01 8.17
CA ALA A 114 -8.23 -11.45 7.88
C ALA A 114 -8.52 -12.30 9.13
N GLY A 115 -8.11 -11.84 10.32
CA GLY A 115 -8.11 -12.60 11.56
C GLY A 115 -7.00 -13.66 11.61
N LYS A 116 -6.94 -14.41 12.74
CA LYS A 116 -5.98 -15.51 12.95
C LYS A 116 -6.34 -16.78 12.18
N ASP A 117 -7.64 -17.06 12.11
CA ASP A 117 -8.13 -18.35 11.67
C ASP A 117 -8.21 -18.43 10.14
N MET A 118 -7.22 -19.09 9.54
CA MET A 118 -7.19 -19.35 8.09
C MET A 118 -8.05 -20.55 7.68
N SER A 119 -8.57 -21.37 8.61
CA SER A 119 -9.38 -22.55 8.28
C SER A 119 -10.70 -22.19 7.56
N ARG A 120 -11.17 -20.94 7.71
CA ARG A 120 -12.30 -20.39 6.94
C ARG A 120 -12.06 -20.37 5.43
N PHE A 121 -10.81 -20.44 4.99
CA PHE A 121 -10.43 -20.47 3.58
C PHE A 121 -9.90 -21.86 3.24
N PRO A 122 -10.57 -22.62 2.35
CA PRO A 122 -10.09 -23.95 1.96
C PRO A 122 -8.72 -23.93 1.25
N SER A 123 -8.34 -22.78 0.68
CA SER A 123 -7.02 -22.61 0.08
C SER A 123 -6.64 -21.12 -0.02
N ALA A 124 -5.35 -20.86 -0.22
CA ALA A 124 -4.84 -19.52 -0.48
C ALA A 124 -5.50 -18.83 -1.69
N ASP A 125 -6.00 -19.60 -2.68
CA ASP A 125 -6.74 -19.03 -3.81
C ASP A 125 -8.12 -18.50 -3.36
N HIS A 126 -8.80 -19.17 -2.43
CA HIS A 126 -10.05 -18.67 -1.83
C HIS A 126 -9.81 -17.39 -1.04
N PHE A 127 -8.71 -17.31 -0.28
CA PHE A 127 -8.31 -16.08 0.41
C PHE A 127 -8.09 -14.92 -0.57
N THR A 128 -7.36 -15.15 -1.68
CA THR A 128 -7.13 -14.09 -2.69
C THR A 128 -8.43 -13.65 -3.39
N ALA A 129 -9.39 -14.57 -3.53
CA ALA A 129 -10.69 -14.28 -4.10
C ALA A 129 -11.56 -13.46 -3.14
N TRP A 130 -11.53 -13.77 -1.85
CA TRP A 130 -12.20 -13.01 -0.79
C TRP A 130 -11.65 -11.57 -0.67
N CYS A 131 -10.33 -11.39 -0.78
CA CYS A 131 -9.70 -10.06 -0.89
C CYS A 131 -10.12 -9.29 -2.17
N GLY A 132 -10.71 -9.99 -3.14
CA GLY A 132 -11.11 -9.45 -4.44
C GLY A 132 -9.94 -9.08 -5.35
N ILE A 133 -8.76 -9.68 -5.15
CA ILE A 133 -7.60 -9.58 -6.06
C ILE A 133 -7.68 -10.61 -7.18
N ALA A 134 -8.45 -11.69 -6.98
CA ALA A 134 -8.68 -12.66 -8.03
C ALA A 134 -9.37 -12.05 -9.25
N PRO A 135 -8.97 -12.46 -10.48
CA PRO A 135 -9.69 -12.07 -11.67
C PRO A 135 -11.13 -12.59 -11.57
N GLY A 136 -12.09 -11.78 -12.03
CA GLY A 136 -13.46 -12.23 -12.22
C GLY A 136 -13.57 -13.40 -13.21
N ASN A 137 -14.67 -14.14 -13.12
CA ASN A 137 -15.04 -15.10 -14.14
C ASN A 137 -16.22 -14.52 -14.92
N ASN A 138 -15.98 -14.07 -16.15
CA ASN A 138 -17.01 -13.52 -17.04
C ASN A 138 -17.01 -14.32 -18.34
N GLU A 139 -17.69 -15.46 -18.29
CA GLU A 139 -17.83 -16.37 -19.41
C GLU A 139 -19.32 -16.60 -19.68
N SER A 140 -19.73 -16.43 -20.94
CA SER A 140 -21.11 -16.67 -21.38
C SER A 140 -21.06 -17.41 -22.70
N ALA A 141 -21.78 -18.54 -22.82
CA ALA A 141 -21.82 -19.37 -24.02
C ALA A 141 -20.42 -19.72 -24.58
N GLY A 142 -19.48 -20.10 -23.71
CA GLY A 142 -18.11 -20.49 -24.07
C GLY A 142 -17.19 -19.33 -24.52
N LYS A 143 -17.67 -18.07 -24.50
CA LYS A 143 -16.86 -16.89 -24.83
C LYS A 143 -16.43 -16.18 -23.56
N ARG A 144 -15.12 -16.04 -23.39
CA ARG A 144 -14.51 -15.25 -22.30
C ARG A 144 -14.54 -13.76 -22.64
N LYS A 145 -15.17 -12.96 -21.78
CA LYS A 145 -15.24 -11.50 -21.90
C LYS A 145 -14.16 -10.85 -21.04
N ASN A 146 -13.88 -9.58 -21.33
CA ASN A 146 -12.97 -8.79 -20.50
C ASN A 146 -13.48 -8.74 -19.06
N THR A 147 -12.55 -8.86 -18.12
CA THR A 147 -12.84 -9.01 -16.71
C THR A 147 -11.98 -8.04 -15.91
N SER A 148 -12.57 -7.49 -14.85
CA SER A 148 -11.85 -6.76 -13.81
C SER A 148 -11.67 -7.62 -12.57
N ILE A 149 -10.84 -7.16 -11.65
CA ILE A 149 -10.79 -7.71 -10.30
C ILE A 149 -12.16 -7.56 -9.62
N LYS A 150 -12.53 -8.52 -8.77
CA LYS A 150 -13.81 -8.50 -8.07
C LYS A 150 -13.86 -7.36 -7.04
N LYS A 151 -15.06 -6.96 -6.63
CA LYS A 151 -15.24 -6.20 -5.38
C LYS A 151 -14.94 -7.15 -4.22
N GLY A 152 -14.19 -6.67 -3.24
CA GLY A 152 -13.76 -7.42 -2.06
C GLY A 152 -13.38 -6.41 -0.98
N ASN A 153 -12.69 -6.84 0.06
CA ASN A 153 -12.27 -5.97 1.14
C ASN A 153 -11.37 -4.82 0.63
N SER A 154 -11.85 -3.58 0.72
CA SER A 154 -11.14 -2.40 0.21
C SER A 154 -9.94 -2.03 1.07
N TYR A 155 -10.05 -2.13 2.41
CA TYR A 155 -8.96 -1.79 3.33
C TYR A 155 -7.78 -2.74 3.15
N LEU A 156 -8.05 -4.04 3.17
CA LEU A 156 -7.04 -5.07 2.94
C LEU A 156 -6.37 -4.94 1.56
N ARG A 157 -7.17 -4.63 0.53
CA ARG A 157 -6.67 -4.42 -0.83
C ARG A 157 -5.71 -3.25 -0.91
N VAL A 158 -6.06 -2.11 -0.34
CA VAL A 158 -5.20 -0.91 -0.36
C VAL A 158 -3.90 -1.21 0.38
N ALA A 159 -3.96 -1.82 1.56
CA ALA A 159 -2.79 -2.20 2.34
C ALA A 159 -1.86 -3.13 1.56
N ILE A 160 -2.39 -4.19 0.95
CA ILE A 160 -1.57 -5.24 0.34
C ILE A 160 -1.07 -4.86 -1.07
N VAL A 161 -1.78 -3.98 -1.78
CA VAL A 161 -1.26 -3.34 -3.00
C VAL A 161 -0.15 -2.36 -2.66
N GLY A 162 -0.29 -1.58 -1.59
CA GLY A 162 0.78 -0.73 -1.06
C GLY A 162 2.02 -1.53 -0.68
N ALA A 163 1.83 -2.64 0.03
CA ALA A 163 2.90 -3.56 0.40
C ALA A 163 3.58 -4.19 -0.83
N ALA A 164 2.81 -4.58 -1.86
CA ALA A 164 3.37 -5.09 -3.10
C ALA A 164 4.21 -4.03 -3.83
N TRP A 165 3.80 -2.75 -3.82
CA TRP A 165 4.59 -1.66 -4.38
C TRP A 165 5.91 -1.47 -3.62
N ALA A 166 5.88 -1.56 -2.28
CA ALA A 166 7.07 -1.51 -1.45
C ALA A 166 8.01 -2.70 -1.76
N ALA A 167 7.47 -3.92 -1.84
CA ALA A 167 8.22 -5.14 -2.15
C ALA A 167 8.95 -5.04 -3.49
N VAL A 168 8.25 -4.57 -4.53
CA VAL A 168 8.80 -4.46 -5.89
C VAL A 168 9.89 -3.38 -6.01
N ARG A 169 9.97 -2.42 -5.09
CA ARG A 169 11.05 -1.41 -5.11
C ARG A 169 12.41 -1.97 -4.72
N MET A 170 12.44 -3.12 -4.04
CA MET A 170 13.67 -3.80 -3.64
C MET A 170 14.29 -4.50 -4.86
N LYS A 171 15.35 -3.93 -5.44
CA LYS A 171 15.92 -4.39 -6.73
C LYS A 171 16.38 -5.85 -6.72
N ASP A 172 16.96 -6.30 -5.61
CA ASP A 172 17.53 -7.65 -5.46
C ASP A 172 16.50 -8.71 -5.00
N SER A 173 15.20 -8.38 -5.09
CA SER A 173 14.10 -9.23 -4.64
C SER A 173 13.53 -10.11 -5.75
N TYR A 174 12.95 -11.25 -5.35
CA TYR A 174 12.11 -12.08 -6.22
C TYR A 174 10.93 -11.26 -6.78
N TRP A 175 10.38 -10.36 -5.97
CA TRP A 175 9.22 -9.53 -6.31
C TRP A 175 9.52 -8.56 -7.45
N HIS A 176 10.69 -7.93 -7.41
CA HIS A 176 11.14 -7.03 -8.47
C HIS A 176 11.32 -7.75 -9.81
N ALA A 177 12.04 -8.89 -9.81
CA ALA A 177 12.26 -9.69 -11.01
C ALA A 177 10.94 -10.18 -11.63
N LEU A 178 9.99 -10.60 -10.79
CA LEU A 178 8.64 -10.96 -11.20
C LEU A 178 7.89 -9.78 -11.84
N PHE A 179 7.88 -8.64 -11.18
CA PHE A 179 7.20 -7.44 -11.66
C PHE A 179 7.77 -6.97 -13.00
N ASP A 180 9.10 -6.94 -13.14
CA ASP A 180 9.77 -6.52 -14.37
C ASP A 180 9.44 -7.42 -15.54
N LYS A 181 9.40 -8.74 -15.34
CA LYS A 181 8.96 -9.68 -16.38
C LYS A 181 7.52 -9.41 -16.79
N LEU A 182 6.62 -9.17 -15.84
CA LEU A 182 5.20 -8.94 -16.12
C LEU A 182 4.99 -7.59 -16.83
N ARG A 183 5.67 -6.53 -16.38
CA ARG A 183 5.57 -5.18 -16.96
C ARG A 183 6.02 -5.13 -18.42
N LYS A 184 6.92 -6.04 -18.86
CA LYS A 184 7.28 -6.20 -20.28
C LYS A 184 6.12 -6.70 -21.15
N ARG A 185 5.12 -7.38 -20.58
CA ARG A 185 3.98 -7.98 -21.30
C ARG A 185 2.65 -7.26 -21.07
N MET A 186 2.52 -6.49 -19.98
CA MET A 186 1.27 -5.82 -19.60
C MET A 186 1.52 -4.50 -18.88
N LYS A 187 0.47 -3.66 -18.80
CA LYS A 187 0.51 -2.39 -18.05
C LYS A 187 0.95 -2.61 -16.60
N ALA A 188 1.74 -1.70 -16.05
CA ALA A 188 2.29 -1.78 -14.68
C ALA A 188 1.21 -2.04 -13.61
N GLN A 189 0.04 -1.42 -13.74
CA GLN A 189 -1.10 -1.64 -12.83
C GLN A 189 -1.61 -3.10 -12.85
N LYS A 190 -1.59 -3.79 -14.00
CA LYS A 190 -1.95 -5.21 -14.07
C LYS A 190 -0.84 -6.09 -13.51
N ALA A 191 0.42 -5.71 -13.76
CA ALA A 191 1.58 -6.42 -13.24
C ALA A 191 1.62 -6.40 -11.70
N ILE A 192 1.36 -5.24 -11.08
CA ILE A 192 1.36 -5.15 -9.61
C ILE A 192 0.24 -5.98 -9.01
N VAL A 193 -0.96 -5.99 -9.59
CA VAL A 193 -2.07 -6.85 -9.12
C VAL A 193 -1.70 -8.33 -9.15
N ALA A 194 -0.96 -8.78 -10.18
CA ALA A 194 -0.48 -10.15 -10.25
C ALA A 194 0.58 -10.46 -9.17
N VAL A 195 1.45 -9.49 -8.84
CA VAL A 195 2.38 -9.58 -7.71
C VAL A 195 1.61 -9.64 -6.39
N THR A 196 0.63 -8.75 -6.19
CA THR A 196 -0.24 -8.70 -5.02
C THR A 196 -0.96 -10.04 -4.81
N ARG A 197 -1.46 -10.69 -5.87
CA ARG A 197 -2.07 -12.02 -5.76
C ARG A 197 -1.09 -13.05 -5.19
N ARG A 198 0.17 -13.03 -5.64
CA ARG A 198 1.21 -13.95 -5.13
C ARG A 198 1.61 -13.61 -3.70
N LEU A 199 1.72 -12.33 -3.37
CA LEU A 199 1.99 -11.86 -2.00
C LEU A 199 0.89 -12.31 -1.03
N LEU A 200 -0.38 -12.21 -1.42
CA LEU A 200 -1.51 -12.71 -0.65
C LEU A 200 -1.43 -14.23 -0.37
N LYS A 201 -0.91 -15.02 -1.30
CA LYS A 201 -0.67 -16.45 -1.06
C LYS A 201 0.41 -16.68 -0.02
N VAL A 202 1.46 -15.86 -0.03
CA VAL A 202 2.50 -15.90 1.02
C VAL A 202 1.88 -15.54 2.37
N VAL A 203 1.13 -14.44 2.45
CA VAL A 203 0.43 -14.00 3.66
C VAL A 203 -0.47 -15.09 4.23
N HIS A 204 -1.29 -15.74 3.40
CA HIS A 204 -2.14 -16.86 3.82
C HIS A 204 -1.33 -17.99 4.43
N ASN A 205 -0.31 -18.48 3.72
CA ASN A 205 0.51 -19.60 4.17
C ASN A 205 1.30 -19.24 5.44
N THR A 206 1.73 -17.99 5.57
CA THR A 206 2.41 -17.49 6.77
C THR A 206 1.46 -17.42 7.96
N LEU A 207 0.19 -17.01 7.78
CA LEU A 207 -0.81 -17.03 8.84
C LEU A 207 -1.22 -18.46 9.24
N GLU A 208 -1.29 -19.38 8.28
CA GLU A 208 -1.65 -20.78 8.52
C GLU A 208 -0.53 -21.56 9.24
N THR A 209 0.72 -21.37 8.81
CA THR A 209 1.87 -22.11 9.37
C THR A 209 2.56 -21.39 10.52
N LEU A 210 2.37 -20.08 10.65
CA LEU A 210 3.08 -19.19 11.59
C LEU A 210 4.62 -19.35 11.51
N THR A 211 5.12 -19.48 10.27
CA THR A 211 6.54 -19.61 9.97
C THR A 211 7.12 -18.33 9.36
N ILE A 212 8.37 -18.04 9.73
CA ILE A 212 9.13 -16.90 9.20
C ILE A 212 9.32 -17.08 7.69
N TYR A 213 8.94 -16.05 6.93
CA TYR A 213 9.11 -16.04 5.49
C TYR A 213 10.58 -15.83 5.13
N LYS A 214 11.14 -16.77 4.36
CA LYS A 214 12.46 -16.62 3.75
C LYS A 214 12.31 -16.27 2.28
N GLU A 215 12.73 -15.06 1.92
CA GLU A 215 12.75 -14.65 0.53
C GLU A 215 13.76 -15.48 -0.28
N LYS A 216 13.33 -15.98 -1.45
CA LYS A 216 14.15 -16.86 -2.31
C LYS A 216 15.07 -16.10 -3.28
N GLY A 217 14.86 -14.79 -3.44
CA GLY A 217 15.68 -13.90 -4.26
C GLY A 217 15.60 -14.13 -5.79
N ILE A 218 16.47 -13.43 -6.52
CA ILE A 218 16.52 -13.44 -7.99
C ILE A 218 16.95 -14.80 -8.56
N ALA A 219 17.93 -15.47 -7.93
CA ALA A 219 18.45 -16.74 -8.42
C ALA A 219 17.34 -17.80 -8.56
N HIS A 220 16.47 -17.89 -7.54
CA HIS A 220 15.31 -18.78 -7.58
C HIS A 220 14.30 -18.39 -8.67
N PHE A 221 14.10 -17.10 -8.92
CA PHE A 221 13.24 -16.65 -10.02
C PHE A 221 13.78 -17.11 -11.38
N VAL A 222 15.08 -16.96 -11.62
CA VAL A 222 15.74 -17.39 -12.87
C VAL A 222 15.63 -18.90 -13.06
N GLU A 223 15.86 -19.67 -11.99
CA GLU A 223 15.70 -21.14 -12.00
C GLU A 223 14.27 -21.55 -12.39
N LEU A 224 13.25 -20.91 -11.81
CA LEU A 224 11.85 -21.13 -12.17
C LEU A 224 11.55 -20.78 -13.63
N GLN A 225 12.18 -19.73 -14.17
CA GLN A 225 12.05 -19.38 -15.59
C GLN A 225 12.67 -20.43 -16.50
N ALA A 226 13.86 -20.93 -16.16
CA ALA A 226 14.52 -22.00 -16.91
C ALA A 226 13.67 -23.27 -16.91
N LYS A 227 13.17 -23.70 -15.74
CA LYS A 227 12.26 -24.86 -15.60
C LYS A 227 10.98 -24.69 -16.43
N ALA A 228 10.36 -23.51 -16.39
CA ALA A 228 9.18 -23.23 -17.19
C ALA A 228 9.48 -23.28 -18.70
N GLY A 229 10.63 -22.75 -19.14
CA GLY A 229 11.08 -22.82 -20.54
C GLY A 229 11.29 -24.25 -21.02
N LEU A 230 11.96 -25.08 -20.21
CA LEU A 230 12.14 -26.51 -20.48
C LEU A 230 10.79 -27.23 -20.60
N TYR A 231 9.86 -26.96 -19.67
CA TYR A 231 8.52 -27.54 -19.66
C TYR A 231 7.73 -27.22 -20.94
N TYR A 232 7.71 -25.95 -21.38
CA TYR A 232 7.04 -25.57 -22.62
C TYR A 232 7.68 -26.19 -23.86
N ASN A 233 9.01 -26.32 -23.87
CA ASN A 233 9.75 -26.90 -24.99
C ASN A 233 9.61 -28.43 -25.05
N SER A 234 9.46 -29.11 -23.91
CA SER A 234 9.37 -30.58 -23.83
C SER A 234 7.97 -31.13 -24.10
N LYS A 235 6.96 -30.29 -24.35
CA LYS A 235 5.54 -30.68 -24.52
C LYS A 235 5.03 -31.64 -23.42
N LEU A 236 5.59 -31.58 -22.21
CA LEU A 236 5.10 -32.40 -21.10
C LEU A 236 3.71 -31.90 -20.69
N SER A 237 2.79 -32.79 -20.32
CA SER A 237 1.52 -32.38 -19.69
C SER A 237 1.82 -31.70 -18.35
N TRP A 238 1.02 -30.69 -17.98
CA TRP A 238 1.20 -29.97 -16.71
C TRP A 238 1.14 -30.99 -15.58
N PRO A 239 2.05 -30.97 -14.59
CA PRO A 239 1.95 -31.88 -13.46
C PRO A 239 0.57 -31.72 -12.85
N GLN A 240 -0.22 -32.80 -12.86
CA GLN A 240 -1.49 -32.79 -12.18
C GLN A 240 -1.17 -32.60 -10.70
N THR A 241 -1.74 -31.56 -10.09
CA THR A 241 -1.70 -31.44 -8.64
C THR A 241 -2.50 -32.62 -8.12
N ASN A 242 -1.83 -33.66 -7.63
CA ASN A 242 -2.49 -34.73 -6.90
C ASN A 242 -3.20 -34.08 -5.72
N THR A 243 -4.50 -33.92 -5.87
CA THR A 243 -5.42 -33.67 -4.77
C THR A 243 -5.79 -35.04 -4.22
N ASP A 244 -4.94 -35.55 -3.33
CA ASP A 244 -5.33 -36.52 -2.32
C ASP A 244 -5.60 -35.76 -1.01
#